data_AF-A0AAD4JD48-F1
#
_entry.id   AF-A0AAD4JD48-F1
#
_cell.length_a   1.000
_cell.length_b   1.000
_cell.length_c   1.000
_cell.angle_alpha   90.00
_cell.angle_beta   90.00
_cell.angle_gamma   90.00
#
_symmetry.space_group_name_H-M   'P 1'
#
loop_
_entity.id
_entity.type
_entity.pdbx_description
1 polymer ?
#
loop_
_entity_poly.entity_id
_entity_poly.type
_entity_poly.pdbx_seq_one_letter_code
_entity_poly.pdbx_strand_id
1 'polypeptide(L)'
;MRPFDSAKPPYVARVEKFEADHMNNIKVRVRWYYRPEESIGDRRQFHGAKELFLSDHFDVQSAHIIEGKCIVHTFKNYTKLENVGTEDYFCRFEYKAATGSFTPDRVVV
;
A
#
# COMPACT_ATOMS: atom_id res chain seq x y z
N MET A 1 -5.23 1.93 -7.33
CA MET A 1 -5.71 0.79 -8.14
C MET A 1 -7.19 0.65 -7.84
N ARG A 2 -7.99 0.50 -8.89
CA ARG A 2 -9.44 0.54 -8.76
C ARG A 2 -9.93 -0.58 -7.84
N PRO A 3 -10.73 -0.26 -6.80
CA PRO A 3 -11.32 -1.27 -5.95
C PRO A 3 -12.50 -1.96 -6.64
N PHE A 4 -12.84 -3.16 -6.20
CA PHE A 4 -14.05 -3.84 -6.67
C PHE A 4 -15.33 -3.12 -6.21
N ASP A 5 -15.30 -2.60 -4.99
CA ASP A 5 -16.35 -1.77 -4.40
C ASP A 5 -15.98 -0.29 -4.56
N SER A 6 -16.75 0.46 -5.34
CA SER A 6 -16.50 1.87 -5.64
C SER A 6 -16.66 2.79 -4.43
N ALA A 7 -17.27 2.33 -3.32
CA ALA A 7 -17.33 3.08 -2.07
C ALA A 7 -15.99 3.05 -1.32
N LYS A 8 -15.08 2.13 -1.66
CA LYS A 8 -13.77 2.03 -1.01
C LYS A 8 -12.76 2.98 -1.64
N PRO A 9 -11.80 3.50 -0.86
CA PRO A 9 -10.69 4.25 -1.43
C PRO A 9 -9.85 3.35 -2.35
N PRO A 10 -9.15 3.92 -3.36
CA PRO A 10 -8.26 3.16 -4.21
C PRO A 10 -7.22 2.36 -3.41
N TYR A 11 -6.97 1.12 -3.85
CA TYR A 11 -5.90 0.29 -3.31
C TYR A 11 -4.54 0.85 -3.69
N VAL A 12 -3.57 0.72 -2.78
CA VAL A 12 -2.18 1.13 -3.01
C VAL A 12 -1.32 -0.13 -3.12
N ALA A 13 -0.44 -0.18 -4.11
CA ALA A 13 0.45 -1.31 -4.31
C ALA A 13 1.80 -0.83 -4.82
N ARG A 14 2.84 -1.59 -4.47
CA ARG A 14 4.16 -1.46 -5.07
C ARG A 14 4.21 -2.32 -6.32
N VAL A 15 4.60 -1.72 -7.45
CA VAL A 15 4.87 -2.49 -8.67
C VAL A 15 6.21 -3.19 -8.53
N GLU A 16 6.20 -4.52 -8.66
CA GLU A 16 7.40 -5.35 -8.66
C GLU A 16 7.93 -5.55 -10.07
N LYS A 17 7.04 -5.80 -11.04
CA LYS A 17 7.40 -6.09 -12.43
C LYS A 17 6.23 -5.84 -13.38
N PHE A 18 6.54 -5.37 -14.59
CA PHE A 18 5.62 -5.40 -15.73
C PHE A 18 5.93 -6.58 -16.64
N GLU A 19 4.89 -7.24 -17.13
CA GLU A 19 5.00 -8.38 -18.05
C GLU A 19 3.98 -8.22 -19.18
N ALA A 20 4.41 -8.43 -20.42
CA ALA A 20 3.52 -8.49 -21.56
C ALA A 20 3.27 -9.95 -21.93
N ASP A 21 2.03 -10.32 -22.23
CA ASP A 21 1.71 -11.62 -22.80
C ASP A 21 1.87 -11.64 -24.34
N HIS A 22 1.70 -12.81 -24.96
CA HIS A 22 1.81 -12.99 -26.41
C HIS A 22 0.78 -12.19 -27.22
N MET A 23 -0.29 -11.72 -26.58
CA MET A 23 -1.32 -10.87 -27.18
C MET A 23 -1.09 -9.38 -26.86
N ASN A 24 0.09 -9.03 -26.33
CA ASN A 24 0.47 -7.68 -25.94
C ASN A 24 -0.39 -7.08 -24.80
N ASN A 25 -1.07 -7.91 -24.00
CA ASN A 25 -1.72 -7.44 -22.78
C ASN A 25 -0.67 -7.25 -21.69
N ILE A 26 -0.70 -6.08 -21.05
CA ILE A 26 0.24 -5.74 -19.98
C ILE A 26 -0.35 -6.17 -18.64
N LYS A 27 0.33 -7.11 -17.99
CA LYS A 27 0.11 -7.51 -16.61
C LYS A 27 1.17 -6.88 -15.71
N VAL A 28 0.80 -6.68 -14.46
CA VAL A 28 1.68 -6.09 -13.45
C VAL A 28 1.68 -7.00 -12.23
N ARG A 29 2.87 -7.42 -11.82
CA ARG A 29 3.07 -8.08 -10.53
C ARG A 29 3.20 -7.00 -9.46
N VAL A 30 2.38 -7.11 -8.43
CA VAL A 30 2.28 -6.10 -7.37
C VAL A 30 2.49 -6.73 -5.99
N ARG A 31 2.90 -5.89 -5.04
CA ARG A 31 2.92 -6.16 -3.61
C ARG A 31 2.01 -5.16 -2.91
N TRP A 32 1.00 -5.64 -2.21
CA TRP A 32 -0.06 -4.78 -1.67
C TRP A 32 0.39 -3.98 -0.45
N TYR A 33 -0.07 -2.73 -0.39
CA TYR A 33 -0.09 -1.95 0.84
C TYR A 33 -1.48 -2.03 1.47
N TYR A 34 -1.53 -2.31 2.77
CA TYR A 34 -2.76 -2.35 3.54
C TYR A 34 -2.94 -1.03 4.30
N ARG A 35 -4.17 -0.54 4.36
CA ARG A 35 -4.57 0.53 5.26
C ARG A 35 -4.79 -0.02 6.67
N PRO A 36 -4.68 0.81 7.72
CA PRO A 36 -4.98 0.42 9.09
C PRO A 36 -6.30 -0.35 9.26
N GLU A 37 -7.36 0.12 8.61
CA GLU A 37 -8.71 -0.44 8.65
C GLU A 37 -8.83 -1.80 7.94
N GLU A 38 -7.87 -2.15 7.09
CA GLU A 38 -7.82 -3.41 6.35
C GLU A 38 -7.00 -4.48 7.11
N SER A 39 -6.35 -4.10 8.20
CA SER A 39 -5.57 -5.02 9.03
C SER A 39 -6.46 -5.80 10.00
N ILE A 40 -6.05 -7.01 10.39
CA ILE A 40 -6.79 -7.85 11.36
C ILE A 40 -6.97 -7.13 12.71
N GLY A 41 -6.00 -6.29 13.09
CA GLY A 41 -6.03 -5.52 14.34
C GLY A 41 -6.76 -4.18 14.25
N ASP A 42 -7.31 -3.82 13.09
CA ASP A 42 -7.97 -2.55 12.77
C ASP A 42 -7.10 -1.30 13.06
N ARG A 43 -7.65 -0.11 12.83
CA ARG A 43 -7.01 1.16 13.10
C ARG A 43 -6.86 1.38 14.60
N ARG A 44 -5.63 1.69 15.03
CA ARG A 44 -5.27 2.13 16.38
C ARG A 44 -5.03 3.63 16.42
N GLN A 45 -5.08 4.23 17.61
CA GLN A 45 -4.95 5.68 17.80
C GLN A 45 -3.61 6.25 17.30
N PHE A 46 -2.53 5.46 17.32
CA PHE A 46 -1.22 5.89 16.83
C PHE A 46 -1.06 5.77 15.31
N HIS A 47 -2.04 5.22 14.60
CA HIS A 47 -1.98 5.11 13.15
C HIS A 47 -2.30 6.45 12.48
N GLY A 48 -1.41 6.90 11.61
CA GLY A 48 -1.60 8.13 10.84
C GLY A 48 -2.72 8.01 9.80
N ALA A 49 -3.29 9.14 9.39
CA ALA A 49 -4.33 9.18 8.36
C ALA A 49 -3.83 8.69 6.98
N LYS A 50 -2.56 8.94 6.66
CA LYS A 50 -1.88 8.55 5.41
C LYS A 50 -0.98 7.31 5.59
N GLU A 51 -1.16 6.57 6.67
CA GLU A 51 -0.33 5.39 6.96
C GLU A 51 -0.76 4.18 6.13
N LEU A 52 0.24 3.44 5.67
CA LEU A 52 0.11 2.18 4.95
C LEU A 52 1.08 1.15 5.51
N PHE A 53 0.75 -0.12 5.34
CA PHE A 53 1.58 -1.25 5.77
C PHE A 53 2.01 -2.08 4.57
N LEU A 54 3.32 -2.28 4.39
CA LEU A 54 3.83 -3.10 3.30
C LEU A 54 3.58 -4.58 3.62
N SER A 55 2.65 -5.22 2.91
CA SER A 55 2.28 -6.60 3.21
C SER A 55 3.20 -7.63 2.56
N ASP A 56 3.12 -8.90 2.92
CA ASP A 56 3.68 -10.02 2.15
C ASP A 56 2.69 -10.60 1.11
N HIS A 57 1.60 -9.89 0.83
CA HIS A 57 0.62 -10.28 -0.17
C HIS A 57 1.05 -9.79 -1.56
N PHE A 58 1.39 -10.74 -2.43
CA PHE A 58 1.68 -10.52 -3.83
C PHE A 58 0.53 -10.96 -4.72
N ASP A 59 0.34 -10.25 -5.82
CA ASP A 59 -0.68 -10.57 -6.81
C ASP A 59 -0.25 -10.16 -8.22
N VAL A 60 -0.98 -10.62 -9.24
CA VAL A 60 -0.82 -10.23 -10.63
C VAL A 60 -2.12 -9.65 -11.13
N GLN A 61 -2.06 -8.39 -11.59
CA GLN A 61 -3.23 -7.65 -12.04
C GLN A 61 -3.04 -7.13 -13.47
N SER A 62 -4.14 -6.74 -14.13
CA SER A 62 -4.05 -6.00 -15.39
C SER A 62 -3.50 -4.59 -15.13
N ALA A 63 -2.61 -4.08 -15.99
CA ALA A 63 -2.15 -2.71 -15.88
C ALA A 63 -3.30 -1.68 -16.03
N HIS A 64 -4.42 -2.08 -16.63
CA HIS A 64 -5.58 -1.21 -16.87
C HIS A 64 -6.30 -0.77 -15.59
N ILE A 65 -6.09 -1.46 -14.47
CA ILE A 65 -6.69 -1.10 -13.18
C ILE A 65 -5.84 -0.11 -12.36
N ILE A 66 -4.68 0.30 -12.90
CA ILE A 66 -3.86 1.37 -12.32
C ILE A 66 -4.54 2.70 -12.63
N GLU A 67 -4.90 3.45 -11.58
CA GLU A 67 -5.60 4.73 -11.71
C GLU A 67 -4.65 5.93 -11.70
N GLY A 68 -3.49 5.78 -11.09
CA GLY A 68 -2.53 6.86 -10.90
C GLY A 68 -1.30 6.39 -10.14
N LYS A 69 -0.29 7.25 -10.09
CA LYS A 69 0.94 7.04 -9.34
C LYS A 69 0.82 7.76 -8.00
N CYS A 70 1.27 7.12 -6.92
CA CYS A 70 1.40 7.76 -5.62
C CYS A 70 2.81 7.56 -5.06
N ILE A 71 3.12 8.24 -3.94
CA ILE A 71 4.41 8.12 -3.27
C ILE A 71 4.19 7.57 -1.86
N VAL A 72 4.85 6.46 -1.56
CA VAL A 72 4.91 5.91 -0.21
C VAL A 72 6.29 6.20 0.36
N HIS A 73 6.34 7.19 1.25
CA HIS A 73 7.55 7.65 1.90
C HIS A 73 7.96 6.73 3.05
N THR A 74 9.25 6.74 3.39
CA THR A 74 9.66 6.32 4.75
C THR A 74 9.09 7.31 5.76
N PHE A 75 8.79 6.86 6.98
CA PHE A 75 8.26 7.75 8.02
C PHE A 75 9.16 8.98 8.26
N LYS A 76 10.48 8.79 8.27
CA LYS A 76 11.47 9.88 8.42
C LYS A 76 11.38 10.93 7.32
N ASN A 77 11.09 10.55 6.08
CA ASN A 77 10.98 11.50 4.97
C ASN A 77 9.61 12.17 4.97
N TYR A 78 8.56 11.41 5.30
CA TYR A 78 7.21 11.93 5.39
C TYR A 78 7.09 13.05 6.44
N THR A 79 7.70 12.89 7.61
CA THR A 79 7.68 13.92 8.67
C THR A 79 8.43 15.21 8.31
N LYS A 80 9.19 15.21 7.22
CA LYS A 80 9.92 16.38 6.72
C LYS A 80 9.19 17.12 5.60
N LEU A 81 8.06 16.61 5.12
CA LEU A 81 7.28 17.28 4.09
C LEU A 81 6.67 18.55 4.67
N GLU A 82 6.90 19.69 4.01
CA GLU A 82 6.27 20.96 4.37
C GLU A 82 4.75 20.91 4.14
N ASN A 83 4.34 20.26 3.05
CA ASN A 83 2.94 20.08 2.69
C ASN A 83 2.71 18.62 2.29
N VAL A 84 1.71 17.98 2.89
CA VAL A 84 1.32 16.61 2.57
C VAL A 84 0.26 16.64 1.47
N GLY A 85 0.58 16.10 0.29
CA GLY A 85 -0.34 15.99 -0.83
C GLY A 85 -1.39 14.88 -0.67
N THR A 86 -2.31 14.81 -1.63
CA THR A 86 -3.32 13.74 -1.69
C THR A 86 -2.69 12.38 -1.96
N GLU A 87 -1.63 12.36 -2.76
CA GLU A 87 -0.88 11.18 -3.22
C GLU A 87 0.31 10.80 -2.32
N ASP A 88 0.54 11.54 -1.24
CA ASP A 88 1.59 11.25 -0.26
C ASP A 88 1.06 10.32 0.84
N TYR A 89 1.76 9.19 0.98
CA TYR A 89 1.55 8.20 2.02
C TYR A 89 2.86 7.92 2.75
N PHE A 90 2.79 7.22 3.88
CA PHE A 90 3.99 6.71 4.53
C PHE A 90 3.82 5.28 5.01
N CYS A 91 4.95 4.58 5.10
CA CYS A 91 5.03 3.24 5.61
C CYS A 91 6.17 3.14 6.62
N ARG A 92 5.89 2.55 7.79
CA ARG A 92 6.89 2.23 8.83
C ARG A 92 6.82 0.81 9.35
N PHE A 93 5.83 0.03 8.91
CA PHE A 93 5.70 -1.36 9.27
C PHE A 93 5.57 -2.24 8.02
N GLU A 94 6.15 -3.43 8.11
CA GLU A 94 5.74 -4.57 7.30
C GLU A 94 4.59 -5.30 7.99
N TYR A 95 3.69 -5.88 7.21
CA TYR A 95 2.50 -6.57 7.66
C TYR A 95 2.43 -7.99 7.08
N LYS A 96 2.13 -8.97 7.93
CA LYS A 96 1.92 -10.36 7.52
C LYS A 96 0.43 -10.58 7.29
N ALA A 97 -0.01 -10.61 6.04
CA ALA A 97 -1.43 -10.60 5.70
C ALA A 97 -2.18 -11.83 6.24
N ALA A 98 -1.50 -12.98 6.32
CA ALA A 98 -2.07 -14.23 6.83
C ALA A 98 -2.20 -14.29 8.35
N THR A 99 -1.26 -13.67 9.10
CA THR A 99 -1.18 -13.79 10.57
C THR A 99 -1.57 -12.52 11.32
N GLY A 100 -1.62 -11.38 10.63
CA GLY A 100 -1.87 -10.08 11.25
C GLY A 100 -0.65 -9.49 11.98
N SER A 101 0.51 -10.13 11.88
CA SER A 101 1.74 -9.71 12.58
C SER A 101 2.38 -8.51 11.91
N PHE A 102 3.06 -7.68 12.69
CA PHE A 102 3.75 -6.49 12.21
C PHE A 102 5.26 -6.61 12.39
N THR A 103 6.04 -5.91 11.59
CA THR A 103 7.49 -5.80 11.77
C THR A 103 7.94 -4.36 11.53
N PRO A 104 8.66 -3.73 12.47
CA PRO A 104 9.06 -4.23 13.79
C PRO A 104 7.87 -4.35 14.77
N ASP A 105 7.93 -5.33 15.69
CA ASP A 105 6.91 -5.53 16.74
C ASP A 105 6.85 -4.38 17.76
N ARG A 106 7.91 -3.57 17.84
CA ARG A 106 8.00 -2.41 18.73
C ARG A 106 7.90 -1.12 17.94
N VAL A 107 6.89 -0.32 18.25
CA VAL A 107 6.81 1.07 17.83
C VAL A 107 7.76 1.87 18.71
N VAL A 108 8.86 2.38 18.14
CA VAL A 108 9.69 3.35 18.85
C VAL A 108 8.97 4.69 18.72
N VAL A 109 8.43 5.18 19.84
CA VAL A 109 7.72 6.46 19.97
C VAL A 109 8.72 7.60 20.04
#